data_AF-A0A957BT96-F1
#
_entry.id   AF-A0A957BT96-F1
#
_cell.length_a   1.000
_cell.length_b   1.000
_cell.length_c   1.000
_cell.angle_alpha   90.00
_cell.angle_beta   90.00
_cell.angle_gamma   90.00
#
_symmetry.space_group_name_H-M   'P 1'
#
loop_
_entity.id
_entity.type
_entity.pdbx_description
1 polymer ?
#
loop_
_entity_poly.entity_id
_entity_poly.type
_entity_poly.pdbx_seq_one_letter_code
_entity_poly.pdbx_strand_id
1 'polypeptide(L)' 'HIHHLSPKIPNYRLEDCHNDNPMFQAIEPLTVRTSLKSLRVRLWDEDRHKMIGYHQPDEAPLE' A
#
# COMPACT_ATOMS: atom_id res chain seq x y z
N HIS A 1 5.71 -5.61 -7.81
CA HIS A 1 5.98 -5.02 -9.14
C HIS A 1 6.25 -6.15 -10.12
N ILE A 2 5.53 -6.21 -11.24
CA ILE A 2 5.72 -7.26 -12.28
C ILE A 2 7.18 -7.32 -12.76
N HIS A 3 7.88 -6.17 -12.76
CA HIS A 3 9.33 -6.09 -13.02
C HIS A 3 10.22 -6.96 -12.11
N HIS A 4 9.84 -7.13 -10.84
CA HIS A 4 10.58 -8.02 -9.93
C HIS A 4 10.16 -9.48 -10.08
N LEU A 5 9.01 -9.75 -10.71
CA LEU A 5 8.52 -11.10 -11.00
C LEU A 5 9.17 -11.68 -12.27
N SER A 6 9.48 -10.81 -13.25
CA SER A 6 10.22 -11.20 -14.46
C SER A 6 10.93 -9.98 -15.06
N PRO A 7 12.25 -9.81 -14.80
CA PRO A 7 13.02 -8.67 -15.31
C PRO A 7 13.20 -8.70 -16.85
N LYS A 8 12.78 -9.78 -17.51
CA LYS A 8 12.84 -9.93 -18.98
C LYS A 8 11.67 -9.26 -19.70
N ILE A 9 10.61 -8.86 -18.99
CA ILE A 9 9.45 -8.21 -19.62
C ILE A 9 9.80 -6.73 -19.84
N PRO A 10 9.90 -6.27 -21.09
CA PRO A 10 10.17 -4.87 -21.37
C PRO A 10 8.98 -3.99 -20.98
N ASN A 11 9.24 -2.72 -20.64
CA ASN A 11 8.24 -1.85 -20.00
C ASN A 11 6.93 -1.72 -20.80
N TYR A 12 7.02 -1.64 -22.13
CA TYR A 12 5.87 -1.52 -23.04
C TYR A 12 4.95 -2.76 -23.07
N ARG A 13 5.39 -3.92 -22.56
CA ARG A 13 4.55 -5.14 -22.48
C ARG A 13 3.94 -5.35 -21.09
N LEU A 14 4.24 -4.50 -20.12
CA LEU A 14 3.79 -4.72 -18.74
C LEU A 14 2.30 -4.46 -18.57
N GLU A 15 1.76 -3.46 -19.27
CA GLU A 15 0.34 -3.17 -19.26
C GLU A 15 -0.46 -4.35 -19.81
N ASP A 16 -0.08 -4.85 -20.99
CA ASP A 16 -0.68 -6.06 -21.58
C ASP A 16 -0.58 -7.26 -20.63
N CYS A 17 0.61 -7.51 -20.07
CA CYS A 17 0.83 -8.61 -19.13
C CYS A 17 0.00 -8.46 -17.83
N HIS A 18 -0.24 -7.22 -17.40
CA HIS A 18 -1.04 -6.91 -16.21
C HIS A 18 -2.54 -7.11 -16.47
N ASN A 19 -3.00 -6.73 -17.67
CA ASN A 19 -4.39 -6.86 -18.09
C ASN A 19 -4.76 -8.33 -18.38
N ASP A 20 -3.86 -9.10 -18.98
CA ASP A 20 -4.08 -10.52 -19.32
C ASP A 20 -4.15 -11.45 -18.10
N ASN A 21 -3.60 -11.03 -16.96
CA ASN A 21 -3.53 -11.86 -15.76
C ASN A 21 -4.57 -11.40 -14.71
N PRO A 22 -5.71 -12.10 -14.56
CA PRO A 22 -6.76 -11.73 -13.61
C PRO A 22 -6.29 -11.75 -12.14
N MET A 23 -5.21 -12.46 -11.84
CA MET A 23 -4.55 -12.43 -10.53
C MET A 23 -4.08 -11.03 -10.13
N PHE A 24 -3.61 -10.22 -11.09
CA PHE A 24 -3.13 -8.87 -10.79
C PHE A 24 -4.26 -7.83 -10.67
N GLN A 25 -5.46 -8.17 -11.15
CA GLN A 25 -6.66 -7.34 -11.03
C GLN A 25 -7.32 -7.47 -9.65
N ALA A 26 -6.99 -8.51 -8.89
CA ALA A 26 -7.49 -8.73 -7.52
C ALA A 26 -6.79 -7.85 -6.47
N ILE A 27 -5.76 -7.09 -6.85
CA ILE A 27 -5.00 -6.24 -5.94
C ILE A 27 -5.65 -4.85 -5.92
N GLU A 28 -6.03 -4.37 -4.73
CA GLU A 28 -6.59 -3.03 -4.57
C GLU A 28 -5.57 -1.97 -5.03
N PRO A 29 -5.87 -1.19 -6.08
CA PRO A 29 -4.97 -0.17 -6.55
C PRO A 29 -4.92 0.99 -5.56
N LEU A 30 -3.72 1.51 -5.32
CA LEU A 30 -3.56 2.70 -4.50
C LEU A 30 -4.09 3.93 -5.28
N THR A 31 -5.32 4.33 -4.99
CA THR A 31 -5.94 5.53 -5.57
C THR A 31 -5.43 6.81 -4.91
N VAL A 32 -5.54 7.95 -5.60
CA VAL A 32 -5.23 9.27 -5.04
C VAL A 32 -6.03 9.55 -3.77
N ARG A 33 -7.31 9.15 -3.73
CA ARG A 33 -8.18 9.31 -2.56
C ARG A 33 -7.70 8.49 -1.38
N THR A 34 -7.28 7.24 -1.61
CA THR A 34 -6.72 6.39 -0.55
C THR A 34 -5.36 6.89 -0.08
N SER A 35 -4.51 7.40 -0.98
CA SER A 35 -3.22 8.02 -0.62
C SER A 35 -3.38 9.27 0.25
N LEU A 36 -4.47 10.03 0.08
CA LEU A 36 -4.73 11.21 0.89
C LEU A 36 -4.96 10.88 2.37
N LYS A 37 -5.42 9.66 2.69
CA LYS A 37 -5.51 9.18 4.09
C LYS A 37 -4.12 9.05 4.73
N SER A 38 -3.10 8.71 3.95
CA SER A 38 -1.72 8.58 4.43
C SER A 38 -1.13 9.89 4.94
N LEU A 39 -1.64 11.05 4.51
CA LEU A 39 -1.21 12.36 5.04
C LEU A 39 -1.59 12.56 6.51
N ARG A 40 -2.58 11.83 7.02
CA ARG A 40 -3.04 11.93 8.41
C ARG A 40 -2.19 11.10 9.37
N VAL A 41 -1.47 10.09 8.88
CA VAL A 41 -0.59 9.24 9.70
C VAL A 41 0.86 9.72 9.53
N ARG A 42 1.48 10.14 10.63
CA ARG A 42 2.77 10.85 10.61
C ARG A 42 3.75 10.37 11.65
N LEU A 43 3.26 9.73 12.71
CA LEU A 43 4.08 9.25 13.81
C LEU A 43 4.07 7.73 13.81
N TRP A 44 5.20 7.12 14.14
CA TRP A 44 5.29 5.69 14.39
C TRP A 44 5.07 5.45 15.88
N ASP A 45 4.08 4.63 16.20
CA ASP A 45 3.80 4.13 17.55
C ASP A 45 4.54 2.81 17.72
N GLU A 46 5.57 2.80 18.57
CA GLU A 46 6.41 1.63 18.85
C GLU A 46 5.66 0.56 19.66
N ASP A 47 4.77 0.94 20.58
CA ASP A 47 4.02 -0.01 21.40
C ASP A 47 3.00 -0.80 20.57
N ARG A 48 2.36 -0.14 19.60
CA ARG A 48 1.31 -0.74 18.77
C ARG A 48 1.80 -1.22 17.42
N HIS A 49 3.07 -0.96 17.08
CA HIS A 49 3.65 -1.19 15.74
C HIS A 49 2.79 -0.62 14.60
N LYS A 50 2.30 0.61 14.77
CA LYS A 50 1.36 1.26 13.82
C LYS A 50 1.71 2.71 13.55
N MET A 51 1.35 3.18 12.35
CA MET A 51 1.43 4.60 12.01
C MET A 51 0.18 5.33 12.53
N ILE A 52 0.37 6.33 13.39
CA ILE A 52 -0.69 7.12 14.01
C ILE A 52 -0.66 8.58 13.55
N GLY A 53 -1.80 9.26 13.69
CA GLY A 53 -1.92 10.71 13.46
C GLY A 53 -1.78 11.51 14.75
N TYR A 54 -1.60 12.83 14.64
CA TYR A 54 -1.46 13.72 15.81
C TYR A 54 -2.67 13.76 16.76
N HIS A 55 -3.83 13.26 16.32
CA HIS A 55 -5.09 13.30 17.06
C HIS A 55 -5.57 11.89 17.45
N GLN A 56 -4.67 10.92 17.55
CA GLN A 56 -5.05 9.61 18.09
C GLN A 56 -5.07 9.70 19.62
N PRO A 57 -6.23 9.55 20.28
CA PRO A 57 -6.28 9.46 21.74
C PRO A 57 -5.56 8.19 22.19
N ASP A 58 -4.81 8.32 23.27
CA ASP A 58 -4.06 7.25 23.93
C ASP A 58 -5.05 6.24 24.55
N GLU A 59 -5.55 5.30 23.76
CA GLU A 59 -6.27 4.14 24.31
C GLU A 59 -5.22 3.20 24.91
N ALA A 60 -5.03 3.30 26.22
CA ALA A 60 -4.04 2.55 26.99
C ALA A 60 -4.02 1.04 26.60
N PRO A 61 -2.85 0.40 26.56
CA PRO A 61 -2.76 -1.02 26.23
C PRO A 61 -3.55 -1.85 27.25
N LEU A 62 -4.44 -2.71 26.76
CA LEU A 62 -4.96 -3.82 27.55
C LEU A 62 -3.81 -4.83 27.73
N GLU A 63 -3.45 -5.08 28.99
CA GLU A 63 -2.46 -6.10 29.42
C GLU A 63 -2.70 -7.47 28.79
#